data_AF-A0A3L7AIJ2-F1
#
_entry.id   AF-A0A3L7AIJ2-F1
#
_cell.length_a   1.000
_cell.length_b   1.000
_cell.length_c   1.000
_cell.angle_alpha   90.00
_cell.angle_beta   90.00
_cell.angle_gamma   90.00
#
_symmetry.space_group_name_H-M   'P 1'
#
loop_
_entity.id
_entity.type
_entity.pdbx_description
1 polymer ?
#
loop_
_entity_poly.entity_id
_entity_poly.type
_entity_poly.pdbx_seq_one_letter_code
_entity_poly.pdbx_strand_id
1 'polypeptide(L)'
;MAQIIIYGLADTLRPRRQALSEAIHAAAVAELGLPEAKRFHRFIPLEREDFIFPADRSQNYTIIEVSLFAGRSVDTRKRFIHELFERVSTDVGIDPQDLEITLTETPRENWGIRGTTGDELALSYAIEPDQRDEHKVEPATADTSAQDGTPIWCADAPLSGERFEVFSSDRFRLGLTRERISIKIANEYGVDWPLWGPEGLTNESQFPQISDALRARLKAWAHGFNTVYHHDHGWGENIAHAEAHAAEGGILTLRVTEELGQGFNVSLDIWETTV
;
A
#
# COMPACT_ATOMS: atom_id res chain seq x y z
N MET A 1 12.94 -6.01 5.12
CA MET A 1 11.74 -6.86 4.89
C MET A 1 10.91 -6.85 6.16
N ALA A 2 9.62 -7.19 6.08
CA ALA A 2 8.78 -7.40 7.25
C ALA A 2 7.72 -8.48 6.99
N GLN A 3 7.37 -9.24 8.02
CA GLN A 3 6.19 -10.11 8.08
C GLN A 3 5.39 -9.72 9.32
N ILE A 4 4.08 -9.61 9.17
CA ILE A 4 3.19 -9.15 10.24
C ILE A 4 2.14 -10.21 10.51
N ILE A 5 1.95 -10.55 11.78
CA ILE A 5 0.92 -11.46 12.25
C ILE A 5 -0.01 -10.68 13.17
N ILE A 6 -1.32 -10.79 12.93
CA ILE A 6 -2.34 -10.08 13.66
C ILE A 6 -3.24 -11.10 14.35
N TYR A 7 -3.37 -11.01 15.67
CA TYR A 7 -4.19 -11.88 16.50
C TYR A 7 -5.33 -11.08 17.12
N GLY A 8 -6.45 -11.74 17.37
CA GLY A 8 -7.63 -11.15 17.99
C GLY A 8 -8.77 -12.15 18.02
N LEU A 9 -9.84 -11.84 18.75
CA LEU A 9 -11.04 -12.68 18.77
C LEU A 9 -11.62 -12.80 17.34
N ALA A 10 -12.05 -14.00 16.96
CA ALA A 10 -12.58 -14.27 15.63
C ALA A 10 -13.71 -13.31 15.23
N ASP A 11 -14.63 -13.04 16.16
CA ASP A 11 -15.81 -12.19 15.94
C ASP A 11 -15.47 -10.72 15.67
N THR A 12 -14.35 -10.21 16.22
CA THR A 12 -13.94 -8.80 16.07
C THR A 12 -12.84 -8.63 15.02
N LEU A 13 -11.97 -9.62 14.85
CA LEU A 13 -10.86 -9.56 13.91
C LEU A 13 -11.30 -9.78 12.46
N ARG A 14 -12.22 -10.74 12.20
CA ARG A 14 -12.63 -11.07 10.83
C ARG A 14 -13.29 -9.88 10.11
N PRO A 15 -14.24 -9.14 10.73
CA PRO A 15 -14.86 -7.99 10.07
C PRO A 15 -13.90 -6.84 9.80
N ARG A 16 -12.85 -6.67 10.62
CA ARG A 16 -11.88 -5.56 10.52
C ARG A 16 -10.64 -5.89 9.68
N ARG A 17 -10.54 -7.12 9.16
CA ARG A 17 -9.32 -7.64 8.52
C ARG A 17 -8.76 -6.71 7.45
N GLN A 18 -9.63 -6.24 6.55
CA GLN A 18 -9.19 -5.40 5.43
C GLN A 18 -8.67 -4.04 5.92
N ALA A 19 -9.44 -3.36 6.77
CA ALA A 19 -9.06 -2.06 7.33
C ALA A 19 -7.76 -2.16 8.17
N LEU A 20 -7.60 -3.21 8.99
CA LEU A 20 -6.36 -3.49 9.70
C LEU A 20 -5.19 -3.68 8.73
N SER A 21 -5.38 -4.48 7.68
CA SER A 21 -4.32 -4.73 6.68
C SER A 21 -3.88 -3.44 5.98
N GLU A 22 -4.83 -2.55 5.68
CA GLU A 22 -4.56 -1.25 5.06
C GLU A 22 -3.84 -0.30 6.01
N ALA A 23 -4.34 -0.11 7.24
CA ALA A 23 -3.75 0.74 8.26
C ALA A 23 -2.31 0.32 8.60
N ILE A 24 -2.10 -0.99 8.81
CA ILE A 24 -0.78 -1.57 9.11
C ILE A 24 0.17 -1.37 7.93
N HIS A 25 -0.29 -1.62 6.71
CA HIS A 25 0.55 -1.48 5.53
C HIS A 25 0.94 -0.03 5.28
N ALA A 26 0.00 0.91 5.45
CA ALA A 26 0.26 2.33 5.33
C ALA A 26 1.30 2.80 6.35
N ALA A 27 1.20 2.37 7.61
CA ALA A 27 2.21 2.65 8.64
C ALA A 27 3.58 2.07 8.25
N ALA A 28 3.62 0.84 7.72
CA ALA A 28 4.87 0.19 7.36
C ALA A 28 5.55 0.83 6.12
N VAL A 29 4.77 1.31 5.15
CA VAL A 29 5.28 2.09 4.02
C VAL A 29 5.83 3.43 4.51
N ALA A 30 5.04 4.17 5.30
CA ALA A 30 5.39 5.50 5.78
C ALA A 30 6.64 5.49 6.67
N GLU A 31 6.64 4.64 7.70
CA GLU A 31 7.67 4.68 8.75
C GLU A 31 8.81 3.71 8.51
N LEU A 32 8.56 2.52 7.95
CA LEU A 32 9.62 1.53 7.72
C LEU A 32 10.21 1.59 6.30
N GLY A 33 9.68 2.43 5.42
CA GLY A 33 10.12 2.54 4.02
C GLY A 33 9.91 1.25 3.23
N LEU A 34 8.92 0.43 3.60
CA LEU A 34 8.62 -0.77 2.84
C LEU A 34 8.02 -0.39 1.46
N PRO A 35 8.36 -1.12 0.38
CA PRO A 35 7.71 -0.92 -0.90
C PRO A 35 6.20 -1.20 -0.82
N GLU A 36 5.39 -0.39 -1.48
CA GLU A 36 3.92 -0.52 -1.50
C GLU A 36 3.45 -1.92 -1.91
N ALA A 37 4.12 -2.55 -2.88
CA ALA A 37 3.78 -3.89 -3.35
C ALA A 37 4.17 -5.04 -2.39
N LYS A 38 4.90 -4.76 -1.30
CA LYS A 38 5.43 -5.79 -0.39
C LYS A 38 4.62 -5.90 0.90
N ARG A 39 3.44 -6.53 0.78
CA ARG A 39 2.54 -6.80 1.91
C ARG A 39 2.57 -8.27 2.31
N PHE A 40 2.92 -8.57 3.56
CA PHE A 40 2.99 -9.94 4.10
C PHE A 40 2.27 -10.02 5.45
N HIS A 41 0.95 -10.05 5.41
CA HIS A 41 0.09 -10.07 6.60
C HIS A 41 -0.56 -11.44 6.76
N ARG A 42 -0.62 -11.93 8.00
CA ARG A 42 -1.37 -13.12 8.39
C ARG A 42 -2.30 -12.75 9.53
N PHE A 43 -3.54 -13.21 9.44
CA PHE A 43 -4.54 -12.99 10.48
C PHE A 43 -4.85 -14.31 11.16
N ILE A 44 -4.73 -14.33 12.48
CA ILE A 44 -4.96 -15.49 13.34
C ILE A 44 -6.20 -15.18 14.20
N PRO A 45 -7.41 -15.46 13.68
CA PRO A 45 -8.63 -15.35 14.48
C PRO A 45 -8.63 -16.45 15.54
N LEU A 46 -8.77 -16.05 16.80
CA LEU A 46 -8.78 -16.95 17.95
C LEU A 46 -10.18 -17.09 18.53
N GLU A 47 -10.52 -18.29 19.01
CA GLU A 47 -11.72 -18.51 19.80
C GLU A 47 -11.55 -17.88 21.19
N ARG A 48 -12.67 -17.51 21.83
CA ARG A 48 -12.65 -16.81 23.13
C ARG A 48 -11.93 -17.61 24.23
N GLU A 49 -11.99 -18.92 24.16
CA GLU A 49 -11.38 -19.84 25.13
C GLU A 49 -9.85 -19.91 24.99
N ASP A 50 -9.33 -19.65 23.78
CA ASP A 50 -7.91 -19.70 23.45
C ASP A 50 -7.22 -18.32 23.51
N PHE A 51 -7.98 -17.25 23.76
CA PHE A 51 -7.46 -15.88 23.82
C PHE A 51 -7.80 -15.20 25.15
N ILE A 52 -6.94 -15.45 26.14
CA ILE A 52 -7.09 -14.95 27.50
C ILE A 52 -6.27 -13.66 27.65
N PHE A 53 -6.94 -12.59 28.03
CA PHE A 53 -6.33 -11.27 28.25
C PHE A 53 -6.90 -10.61 29.52
N PRO A 54 -6.20 -9.61 30.10
CA PRO A 54 -6.63 -8.99 31.34
C PRO A 54 -7.99 -8.28 31.21
N ALA A 55 -8.69 -8.12 32.33
CA ALA A 55 -10.06 -7.60 32.36
C ALA A 55 -10.19 -6.12 31.95
N ASP A 56 -9.08 -5.40 31.81
CA ASP A 56 -9.05 -4.00 31.36
C ASP A 56 -8.96 -3.86 29.83
N ARG A 57 -8.93 -4.98 29.10
CA ARG A 57 -9.04 -5.00 27.63
C ARG A 57 -10.44 -5.43 27.21
N SER A 58 -10.93 -4.85 26.12
CA SER A 58 -12.23 -5.20 25.55
C SER A 58 -12.12 -6.40 24.59
N GLN A 59 -13.26 -6.78 24.00
CA GLN A 59 -13.30 -7.82 22.96
C GLN A 59 -12.58 -7.39 21.66
N ASN A 60 -12.22 -6.12 21.54
CA ASN A 60 -11.44 -5.59 20.42
C ASN A 60 -9.93 -5.78 20.58
N TYR A 61 -9.48 -6.39 21.69
CA TYR A 61 -8.07 -6.63 21.96
C TYR A 61 -7.38 -7.30 20.77
N THR A 62 -6.36 -6.64 20.25
CA THR A 62 -5.65 -7.01 19.02
C THR A 62 -4.15 -6.96 19.28
N ILE A 63 -3.45 -8.04 18.93
CA ILE A 63 -1.99 -8.12 19.02
C ILE A 63 -1.42 -8.07 17.61
N ILE A 64 -0.44 -7.21 17.39
CA ILE A 64 0.34 -7.11 16.15
C ILE A 64 1.78 -7.50 16.45
N GLU A 65 2.21 -8.62 15.89
CA GLU A 65 3.61 -9.06 15.91
C GLU A 65 4.25 -8.74 14.57
N VAL A 66 5.38 -8.03 14.60
CA VAL A 66 6.12 -7.62 13.40
C VAL A 66 7.51 -8.20 13.46
N SER A 67 7.80 -9.18 12.60
CA SER A 67 9.16 -9.64 12.35
C SER A 67 9.77 -8.84 11.22
N LEU A 68 10.95 -8.26 11.42
CA LEU A 68 11.61 -7.40 10.44
C LEU A 68 13.12 -7.61 10.43
N PHE A 69 13.78 -7.19 9.34
CA PHE A 69 15.25 -7.12 9.34
C PHE A 69 15.75 -6.15 10.41
N ALA A 70 16.79 -6.55 11.10
CA ALA A 70 17.59 -5.67 11.95
C ALA A 70 18.23 -4.55 11.12
N GLY A 71 18.50 -3.41 11.76
CA GLY A 71 19.22 -2.29 11.16
C GLY A 71 18.41 -1.00 11.06
N ARG A 72 17.17 -0.97 11.54
CA ARG A 72 16.42 0.28 11.71
C ARG A 72 16.78 0.98 13.00
N SER A 73 16.80 2.31 12.98
CA SER A 73 17.04 3.12 14.16
C SER A 73 15.94 2.92 15.21
N VAL A 74 16.25 3.29 16.46
CA VAL A 74 15.25 3.27 17.54
C VAL A 74 14.10 4.22 17.23
N ASP A 75 14.39 5.40 16.67
CA ASP A 75 13.39 6.42 16.36
C ASP A 75 12.45 5.95 15.26
N THR A 76 12.99 5.39 14.17
CA THR A 76 12.18 4.77 13.10
C THR A 76 11.22 3.71 13.64
N ARG A 77 11.69 2.85 14.55
CA ARG A 77 10.83 1.83 15.19
C ARG A 77 9.76 2.44 16.09
N LYS A 78 10.10 3.47 16.88
CA LYS A 78 9.12 4.17 17.72
C LYS A 78 8.05 4.85 16.90
N ARG A 79 8.42 5.58 15.84
CA ARG A 79 7.45 6.21 14.94
C ARG A 79 6.53 5.20 14.30
N PHE A 80 7.06 4.07 13.82
CA PHE A 80 6.23 2.99 13.30
C PHE A 80 5.20 2.47 14.32
N ILE A 81 5.60 2.29 15.59
CA ILE A 81 4.67 1.89 16.65
C ILE A 81 3.62 2.98 16.90
N HIS A 82 4.01 4.25 16.96
CA HIS A 82 3.06 5.36 17.14
C HIS A 82 2.07 5.50 15.98
N GLU A 83 2.56 5.38 14.75
CA GLU A 83 1.76 5.42 13.53
C GLU A 83 0.74 4.27 13.49
N LEU A 84 1.13 3.08 13.96
CA LEU A 84 0.20 1.96 14.09
C LEU A 84 -0.91 2.26 15.11
N PHE A 85 -0.57 2.81 16.28
CA PHE A 85 -1.58 3.22 17.26
C PHE A 85 -2.55 4.26 16.69
N GLU A 86 -2.02 5.27 15.98
CA GLU A 86 -2.83 6.32 15.39
C GLU A 86 -3.78 5.76 14.32
N ARG A 87 -3.24 5.11 13.28
CA ARG A 87 -4.04 4.60 12.15
C ARG A 87 -5.04 3.53 12.56
N VAL A 88 -4.65 2.62 13.45
CA VAL A 88 -5.58 1.56 13.90
C VAL A 88 -6.72 2.16 14.73
N SER A 89 -6.45 3.23 15.49
CA SER A 89 -7.50 3.96 16.20
C SER A 89 -8.42 4.71 15.23
N THR A 90 -7.86 5.51 14.31
CA THR A 90 -8.64 6.38 13.41
C THR A 90 -9.38 5.61 12.31
N ASP A 91 -8.72 4.63 11.70
CA ASP A 91 -9.20 4.00 10.46
C ASP A 91 -9.99 2.72 10.75
N VAL A 92 -9.70 2.06 11.88
CA VAL A 92 -10.31 0.77 12.27
C VAL A 92 -11.23 0.90 13.49
N GLY A 93 -11.02 1.90 14.34
CA GLY A 93 -11.79 2.12 15.56
C GLY A 93 -11.45 1.15 16.69
N ILE A 94 -10.18 0.72 16.80
CA ILE A 94 -9.68 -0.04 17.94
C ILE A 94 -8.95 0.93 18.87
N ASP A 95 -9.38 1.00 20.12
CA ASP A 95 -8.76 1.87 21.12
C ASP A 95 -7.28 1.49 21.34
N PRO A 96 -6.37 2.46 21.53
CA PRO A 96 -4.97 2.16 21.85
C PRO A 96 -4.79 1.24 23.08
N GLN A 97 -5.70 1.30 24.06
CA GLN A 97 -5.73 0.38 25.19
C GLN A 97 -5.96 -1.08 24.75
N ASP A 98 -6.65 -1.30 23.65
CA ASP A 98 -6.94 -2.61 23.06
C ASP A 98 -5.93 -3.03 21.98
N LEU A 99 -4.86 -2.27 21.75
CA LEU A 99 -3.83 -2.62 20.78
C LEU A 99 -2.50 -2.91 21.46
N GLU A 100 -1.87 -4.03 21.12
CA GLU A 100 -0.53 -4.38 21.59
C GLU A 100 0.38 -4.69 20.40
N ILE A 101 1.59 -4.13 20.40
CA ILE A 101 2.51 -4.19 19.26
C ILE A 101 3.88 -4.67 19.74
N THR A 102 4.41 -5.72 19.10
CA THR A 102 5.77 -6.21 19.35
C THR A 102 6.57 -6.24 18.06
N LEU A 103 7.79 -5.69 18.10
CA LEU A 103 8.74 -5.75 17.01
C LEU A 103 9.86 -6.75 17.33
N THR A 104 10.09 -7.72 16.45
CA THR A 104 11.19 -8.69 16.54
C THR A 104 12.16 -8.49 15.39
N GLU A 105 13.35 -8.00 15.70
CA GLU A 105 14.41 -7.82 14.71
C GLU A 105 15.17 -9.13 14.47
N THR A 106 15.39 -9.44 13.20
CA THR A 106 16.11 -10.64 12.76
C THR A 106 17.34 -10.21 11.95
N PRO A 107 18.56 -10.68 12.31
CA PRO A 107 19.74 -10.52 11.46
C PRO A 107 19.46 -11.03 10.04
N ARG A 108 20.04 -10.39 9.03
CA ARG A 108 19.68 -10.66 7.63
C ARG A 108 20.07 -12.08 7.20
N GLU A 109 21.22 -12.56 7.69
CA GLU A 109 21.75 -13.90 7.50
C GLU A 109 20.85 -15.01 8.07
N ASN A 110 19.96 -14.67 9.01
CA ASN A 110 19.02 -15.62 9.62
C ASN A 110 17.70 -15.73 8.86
N TRP A 111 17.56 -15.04 7.73
CA TRP A 111 16.30 -14.98 6.97
C TRP A 111 16.49 -15.48 5.53
N GLY A 112 15.96 -16.67 5.23
CA GLY A 112 15.95 -17.21 3.87
C GLY A 112 14.84 -16.62 3.00
N ILE A 113 15.20 -16.07 1.83
CA ILE A 113 14.26 -15.46 0.88
C ILE A 113 14.73 -15.80 -0.54
N ARG A 114 13.82 -16.30 -1.38
CA ARG A 114 14.12 -16.61 -2.80
C ARG A 114 15.37 -17.50 -2.99
N GLY A 115 15.58 -18.45 -2.09
CA GLY A 115 16.67 -19.43 -2.18
C GLY A 115 18.05 -18.95 -1.69
N THR A 116 18.14 -17.74 -1.11
CA THR A 116 19.37 -17.11 -0.62
C THR A 116 19.12 -16.49 0.77
N THR A 117 20.16 -16.08 1.49
CA THR A 117 20.01 -15.40 2.78
C THR A 117 19.76 -13.91 2.60
N GLY A 118 19.20 -13.27 3.63
CA GLY A 118 18.77 -11.88 3.56
C GLY A 118 19.90 -10.89 3.31
N ASP A 119 21.14 -11.22 3.69
CA ASP A 119 22.36 -10.42 3.51
C ASP A 119 22.92 -10.52 2.08
N GLU A 120 22.70 -11.65 1.40
CA GLU A 120 23.03 -11.89 0.00
C GLU A 120 22.03 -11.22 -0.98
N LEU A 121 20.86 -10.79 -0.50
CA LEU A 121 19.85 -10.13 -1.33
C LEU A 121 20.22 -8.69 -1.71
N ALA A 122 20.02 -8.37 -3.00
CA ALA A 122 19.88 -7.01 -3.47
C ALA A 122 18.47 -6.48 -3.15
N LEU A 123 18.37 -5.59 -2.14
CA LEU A 123 17.13 -4.90 -1.80
C LEU A 123 16.93 -3.69 -2.71
N SER A 124 15.69 -3.48 -3.15
CA SER A 124 15.28 -2.29 -3.93
C SER A 124 15.01 -1.05 -3.07
N TYR A 125 15.29 -1.10 -1.77
CA TYR A 125 15.04 -0.04 -0.79
C TYR A 125 16.04 -0.13 0.35
N ALA A 126 16.28 0.98 1.05
CA ALA A 126 17.14 1.04 2.22
C ALA A 126 16.43 0.47 3.46
N ILE A 127 17.18 -0.24 4.31
CA ILE A 127 16.62 -0.82 5.55
C ILE A 127 16.26 0.29 6.54
N GLU A 128 17.18 1.23 6.75
CA GLU A 128 16.86 2.50 7.40
C GLU A 128 16.32 3.45 6.32
N PRO A 129 15.07 3.92 6.44
CA PRO A 129 14.56 4.95 5.56
C PRO A 129 15.33 6.25 5.80
N ASP A 130 15.48 7.08 4.77
CA ASP A 130 16.09 8.40 4.93
C ASP A 130 15.34 9.18 6.01
N GLN A 131 16.11 9.82 6.90
CA GLN A 131 15.57 10.58 8.02
C GLN A 131 14.67 11.69 7.47
N ARG A 132 13.39 11.67 7.87
CA ARG A 132 12.53 12.85 7.70
C ARG A 132 13.07 13.93 8.63
N ASP A 133 13.34 15.12 8.10
CA ASP A 133 13.69 16.29 8.93
C ASP A 133 12.46 16.71 9.75
N GLU A 134 12.32 16.07 10.92
CA GLU A 134 11.29 16.35 11.91
C GLU A 134 11.69 17.58 12.74
N HIS A 135 11.42 18.78 12.23
CA HIS A 135 11.25 19.93 13.13
C HIS A 135 9.90 19.80 13.85
N LYS A 136 9.98 19.17 15.03
CA LYS A 136 9.06 19.23 16.19
C LYS A 136 7.68 19.87 15.91
N VAL A 137 6.71 19.02 15.59
CA VAL A 137 5.28 19.41 15.55
C VAL A 137 4.80 19.57 17.00
N GLU A 138 4.68 20.82 17.46
CA GLU A 138 3.88 21.14 18.65
C GLU A 138 2.39 21.07 18.29
N PRO A 139 1.51 20.65 19.22
CA PRO A 139 0.13 20.32 18.89
C PRO A 139 -0.60 21.58 18.44
N ALA A 140 -1.26 21.48 17.30
CA ALA A 140 -1.99 22.56 16.66
C ALA A 140 -3.04 23.14 17.62
N THR A 141 -2.76 24.33 18.16
CA THR A 141 -3.81 25.27 18.52
C THR A 141 -4.15 26.04 17.26
N ALA A 142 -5.42 25.99 16.88
CA ALA A 142 -5.94 26.73 15.76
C ALA A 142 -5.67 28.23 15.97
N ASP A 143 -4.88 28.85 15.10
CA ASP A 143 -5.15 30.23 14.75
C ASP A 143 -4.82 30.55 13.28
N THR A 144 -5.85 31.10 12.66
CA THR A 144 -5.97 31.59 11.29
C THR A 144 -5.17 32.88 11.13
N SER A 145 -4.10 32.86 10.33
CA SER A 145 -3.65 33.94 9.40
C SER A 145 -2.14 33.89 9.16
N ALA A 146 -1.70 33.19 8.10
CA ALA A 146 -0.35 33.38 7.57
C ALA A 146 -0.41 34.41 6.44
N GLN A 147 0.24 35.56 6.66
CA GLN A 147 0.41 36.63 5.67
C GLN A 147 1.27 36.15 4.50
N ASP A 148 0.92 36.60 3.28
CA ASP A 148 1.71 36.45 2.07
C ASP A 148 3.13 37.01 2.30
N GLY A 149 4.14 36.18 2.07
CA GLY A 149 5.56 36.55 2.21
C GLY A 149 6.36 35.67 3.16
N THR A 150 5.72 34.78 3.91
CA THR A 150 6.45 33.83 4.78
C THR A 150 6.76 32.54 4.01
N PRO A 151 8.04 32.12 3.88
CA PRO A 151 8.37 30.86 3.23
C PRO A 151 7.78 29.70 4.02
N ILE A 152 7.09 28.80 3.33
CA ILE A 152 6.48 27.60 3.93
C ILE A 152 7.51 26.54 4.27
N TRP A 153 8.70 26.67 3.70
CA TRP A 153 9.84 25.81 3.93
C TRP A 153 11.12 26.57 3.58
N CYS A 154 12.17 26.40 4.37
CA CYS A 154 13.50 26.89 4.04
C CYS A 154 14.56 25.90 4.53
N ALA A 155 15.70 25.89 3.86
CA ALA A 155 16.87 25.12 4.27
C ALA A 155 18.16 25.86 3.93
N ASP A 156 19.14 25.76 4.83
CA ASP A 156 20.49 26.29 4.61
C ASP A 156 21.40 25.17 4.11
N ALA A 157 22.05 25.39 2.97
CA ALA A 157 23.01 24.42 2.45
C ALA A 157 24.20 24.30 3.41
N PRO A 158 24.50 23.10 3.94
CA PRO A 158 25.42 22.93 5.07
C PRO A 158 26.88 23.27 4.75
N LEU A 159 27.23 23.40 3.47
CA LEU A 159 28.60 23.70 3.03
C LEU A 159 28.79 25.15 2.54
N SER A 160 27.75 25.76 1.94
CA SER A 160 27.82 27.12 1.40
C SER A 160 27.15 28.15 2.31
N GLY A 161 26.29 27.73 3.24
CA GLY A 161 25.41 28.60 4.01
C GLY A 161 24.34 29.30 3.17
N GLU A 162 24.16 28.85 1.92
CA GLU A 162 23.16 29.41 1.02
C GLU A 162 21.76 28.98 1.45
N ARG A 163 20.86 29.95 1.63
CA ARG A 163 19.50 29.72 2.10
C ARG A 163 18.54 29.55 0.94
N PHE A 164 17.89 28.40 0.89
CA PHE A 164 16.83 28.09 -0.06
C PHE A 164 15.49 28.29 0.62
N GLU A 165 14.59 29.03 -0.05
CA GLU A 165 13.27 29.36 0.48
C GLU A 165 12.21 28.96 -0.54
N VAL A 166 11.17 28.25 -0.08
CA VAL A 166 10.03 27.84 -0.89
C VAL A 166 8.79 28.54 -0.36
N PHE A 167 8.13 29.29 -1.23
CA PHE A 167 6.90 30.00 -0.92
C PHE A 167 5.68 29.17 -1.31
N SER A 168 4.51 29.47 -0.71
CA SER A 168 3.28 28.71 -0.98
C SER A 168 2.93 28.66 -2.47
N SER A 169 3.25 29.73 -3.20
CA SER A 169 3.09 29.86 -4.65
C SER A 169 3.94 28.87 -5.46
N ASP A 170 5.05 28.37 -4.91
CA ASP A 170 5.98 27.46 -5.61
C ASP A 170 5.62 25.97 -5.45
N ARG A 171 4.69 25.61 -4.54
CA ARG A 171 4.20 24.21 -4.41
C ARG A 171 3.64 23.66 -5.72
N PHE A 172 3.00 24.51 -6.52
CA PHE A 172 2.42 24.12 -7.80
C PHE A 172 3.47 23.78 -8.86
N ARG A 173 4.71 24.27 -8.71
CA ARG A 173 5.82 23.95 -9.61
C ARG A 173 6.47 22.59 -9.31
N LEU A 174 6.31 22.08 -8.08
CA LEU A 174 6.94 20.83 -7.59
C LEU A 174 6.02 19.60 -7.63
N GLY A 175 4.76 19.72 -8.06
CA GLY A 175 3.88 18.57 -8.36
C GLY A 175 3.34 17.79 -7.16
N LEU A 176 3.54 18.26 -5.92
CA LEU A 176 3.23 17.53 -4.68
C LEU A 176 1.74 17.48 -4.26
N THR A 177 0.81 17.86 -5.14
CA THR A 177 -0.64 17.97 -4.81
C THR A 177 -1.60 17.48 -5.90
N ARG A 178 -1.14 16.82 -6.98
CA ARG A 178 -2.08 16.42 -8.05
C ARG A 178 -2.94 15.23 -7.62
N GLU A 179 -4.27 15.40 -7.68
CA GLU A 179 -5.22 14.28 -7.71
C GLU A 179 -4.79 13.30 -8.81
N ARG A 180 -4.71 12.02 -8.45
CA ARG A 180 -4.35 10.95 -9.39
C ARG A 180 -5.59 10.50 -10.14
N ILE A 181 -5.46 10.31 -11.45
CA ILE A 181 -6.55 9.81 -12.28
C ILE A 181 -6.66 8.30 -12.08
N SER A 182 -7.80 7.82 -11.60
CA SER A 182 -8.06 6.39 -11.42
C SER A 182 -8.35 5.73 -12.77
N ILE A 183 -7.57 4.69 -13.08
CA ILE A 183 -7.74 3.81 -14.24
C ILE A 183 -7.99 2.40 -13.74
N LYS A 184 -8.97 1.73 -14.33
CA LYS A 184 -9.33 0.36 -14.00
C LYS A 184 -9.09 -0.52 -15.21
N ILE A 185 -8.39 -1.63 -15.01
CA ILE A 185 -8.33 -2.73 -15.98
C ILE A 185 -9.49 -3.65 -15.68
N ALA A 186 -10.42 -3.80 -16.61
CA ALA A 186 -11.56 -4.69 -16.43
C ALA A 186 -11.76 -5.60 -17.63
N ASN A 187 -12.12 -6.84 -17.34
CA ASN A 187 -12.63 -7.75 -18.36
C ASN A 187 -14.08 -7.42 -18.65
N GLU A 188 -14.46 -7.35 -19.92
CA GLU A 188 -15.84 -7.01 -20.32
C GLU A 188 -16.14 -7.62 -21.68
N TYR A 189 -17.37 -8.07 -21.84
CA TYR A 189 -17.84 -8.67 -23.07
C TYR A 189 -17.78 -7.69 -24.24
N GLY A 190 -17.16 -8.13 -25.33
CA GLY A 190 -17.09 -7.35 -26.58
C GLY A 190 -16.21 -6.09 -26.48
N VAL A 191 -15.43 -5.95 -25.41
CA VAL A 191 -14.49 -4.85 -25.24
C VAL A 191 -13.08 -5.33 -25.56
N ASP A 192 -12.48 -4.74 -26.61
CA ASP A 192 -11.10 -5.07 -27.02
C ASP A 192 -10.04 -4.29 -26.21
N TRP A 193 -10.40 -3.12 -25.68
CA TRP A 193 -9.51 -2.25 -24.91
C TRP A 193 -9.93 -2.21 -23.44
N PRO A 194 -9.23 -2.89 -22.52
CA PRO A 194 -9.76 -3.16 -21.18
C PRO A 194 -9.55 -2.03 -20.17
N LEU A 195 -9.18 -0.81 -20.58
CA LEU A 195 -8.97 0.31 -19.65
C LEU A 195 -10.21 1.19 -19.52
N TRP A 196 -10.57 1.48 -18.27
CA TRP A 196 -11.70 2.31 -17.89
C TRP A 196 -11.20 3.48 -17.04
N GLY A 197 -11.59 4.69 -17.42
CA GLY A 197 -11.35 5.90 -16.65
C GLY A 197 -12.58 6.28 -15.82
N PRO A 198 -12.54 7.44 -15.14
CA PRO A 198 -13.66 7.92 -14.33
C PRO A 198 -14.96 8.09 -15.13
N GLU A 199 -14.83 8.44 -16.42
CA GLU A 199 -15.94 8.67 -17.35
C GLU A 199 -16.34 7.41 -18.15
N GLY A 200 -15.78 6.24 -17.82
CA GLY A 200 -16.08 4.97 -18.48
C GLY A 200 -14.98 4.49 -19.43
N LEU A 201 -15.38 3.76 -20.48
CA LEU A 201 -14.44 3.08 -21.38
C LEU A 201 -13.53 4.10 -22.08
N THR A 202 -12.22 3.86 -21.98
CA THR A 202 -11.21 4.72 -22.58
C THR A 202 -10.86 4.30 -24.01
N ASN A 203 -9.96 5.02 -24.65
CA ASN A 203 -9.41 4.64 -25.94
C ASN A 203 -7.87 4.75 -25.96
N GLU A 204 -7.25 4.01 -26.87
CA GLU A 204 -5.79 3.89 -26.94
C GLU A 204 -5.07 5.23 -27.08
N SER A 205 -5.64 6.16 -27.84
CA SER A 205 -5.08 7.48 -28.08
C SER A 205 -5.03 8.36 -26.82
N GLN A 206 -5.80 8.06 -25.78
CA GLN A 206 -5.73 8.76 -24.49
C GLN A 206 -4.46 8.42 -23.69
N PHE A 207 -3.75 7.35 -24.03
CA PHE A 207 -2.58 6.90 -23.28
C PHE A 207 -1.34 6.75 -24.16
N PRO A 208 -0.86 7.80 -24.86
CA PRO A 208 0.28 7.70 -25.77
C PRO A 208 1.56 7.16 -25.11
N GLN A 209 1.66 7.24 -23.79
CA GLN A 209 2.77 6.72 -22.99
C GLN A 209 2.79 5.18 -22.87
N ILE A 210 1.66 4.50 -23.14
CA ILE A 210 1.62 3.03 -23.13
C ILE A 210 2.24 2.49 -24.43
N SER A 211 3.22 1.60 -24.28
CA SER A 211 3.97 0.96 -25.34
C SER A 211 3.10 0.03 -26.20
N ASP A 212 3.42 -0.09 -27.49
CA ASP A 212 2.66 -0.95 -28.41
C ASP A 212 2.64 -2.42 -27.96
N ALA A 213 3.73 -2.87 -27.34
CA ALA A 213 3.83 -4.21 -26.76
C ALA A 213 2.82 -4.42 -25.62
N LEU A 214 2.70 -3.44 -24.71
CA LEU A 214 1.73 -3.51 -23.62
C LEU A 214 0.30 -3.38 -24.13
N ARG A 215 0.04 -2.54 -25.14
CA ARG A 215 -1.28 -2.46 -25.81
C ARG A 215 -1.71 -3.80 -26.41
N ALA A 216 -0.81 -4.45 -27.14
CA ALA A 216 -1.08 -5.74 -27.74
C ALA A 216 -1.41 -6.80 -26.68
N ARG A 217 -0.69 -6.76 -25.55
CA ARG A 217 -0.90 -7.69 -24.42
C ARG A 217 -2.24 -7.44 -23.69
N LEU A 218 -2.61 -6.19 -23.45
CA LEU A 218 -3.91 -5.80 -22.89
C LEU A 218 -5.07 -6.31 -23.78
N LYS A 219 -4.95 -6.12 -25.09
CA LYS A 219 -5.94 -6.61 -26.07
C LYS A 219 -6.02 -8.13 -26.10
N ALA A 220 -4.87 -8.82 -26.06
CA ALA A 220 -4.83 -10.28 -26.03
C ALA A 220 -5.51 -10.84 -24.76
N TRP A 221 -5.32 -10.18 -23.63
CA TRP A 221 -5.99 -10.54 -22.38
C TRP A 221 -7.51 -10.37 -22.45
N ALA A 222 -7.98 -9.22 -22.96
CA ALA A 222 -9.41 -8.95 -23.16
C ALA A 222 -10.04 -9.93 -24.16
N HIS A 223 -9.34 -10.23 -25.26
CA HIS A 223 -9.79 -11.22 -26.25
C HIS A 223 -9.84 -12.64 -25.66
N GLY A 224 -8.87 -13.00 -24.82
CA GLY A 224 -8.84 -14.28 -24.11
C GLY A 224 -10.08 -14.47 -23.24
N PHE A 225 -10.50 -13.43 -22.52
CA PHE A 225 -11.77 -13.44 -21.76
C PHE A 225 -12.95 -13.73 -22.68
N ASN A 226 -13.13 -12.93 -23.73
CA ASN A 226 -14.23 -13.05 -24.69
C ASN A 226 -14.30 -14.42 -25.39
N THR A 227 -13.18 -15.14 -25.47
CA THR A 227 -13.11 -16.45 -26.12
C THR A 227 -13.39 -17.59 -25.16
N VAL A 228 -12.94 -17.48 -23.92
CA VAL A 228 -12.91 -18.60 -22.96
C VAL A 228 -14.04 -18.53 -21.94
N TYR A 229 -14.44 -17.32 -21.54
CA TYR A 229 -15.52 -17.10 -20.58
C TYR A 229 -16.88 -17.05 -21.31
N HIS A 230 -17.87 -17.76 -20.78
CA HIS A 230 -19.22 -17.81 -21.32
C HIS A 230 -20.26 -17.35 -20.28
N HIS A 231 -21.23 -16.53 -20.68
CA HIS A 231 -22.15 -15.89 -19.73
C HIS A 231 -23.03 -16.90 -18.98
N ASP A 232 -23.43 -17.99 -19.64
CA ASP A 232 -24.24 -19.05 -19.02
C ASP A 232 -23.44 -20.09 -18.21
N HIS A 233 -22.15 -20.26 -18.50
CA HIS A 233 -21.36 -21.40 -18.00
C HIS A 233 -20.03 -20.99 -17.36
N GLY A 234 -19.78 -19.68 -17.23
CA GLY A 234 -18.56 -19.11 -16.70
C GLY A 234 -17.31 -19.55 -17.47
N TRP A 235 -16.25 -19.85 -16.72
CA TRP A 235 -14.96 -20.33 -17.23
C TRP A 235 -14.98 -21.80 -17.71
N GLY A 236 -16.15 -22.46 -17.73
CA GLY A 236 -16.29 -23.88 -18.02
C GLY A 236 -15.76 -24.78 -16.90
N GLU A 237 -15.40 -26.03 -17.23
CA GLU A 237 -14.91 -27.02 -16.25
C GLU A 237 -13.45 -26.80 -15.81
N ASN A 238 -12.74 -25.85 -16.41
CA ASN A 238 -11.31 -25.64 -16.17
C ASN A 238 -11.03 -24.37 -15.36
N ILE A 239 -10.97 -24.52 -14.03
CA ILE A 239 -10.58 -23.46 -13.08
C ILE A 239 -9.23 -22.81 -13.46
N ALA A 240 -8.32 -23.55 -14.11
CA ALA A 240 -7.02 -23.01 -14.50
C ALA A 240 -7.12 -21.84 -15.49
N HIS A 241 -8.20 -21.76 -16.29
CA HIS A 241 -8.40 -20.61 -17.18
C HIS A 241 -8.75 -19.34 -16.40
N ALA A 242 -9.59 -19.44 -15.37
CA ALA A 242 -9.93 -18.32 -14.50
C ALA A 242 -8.69 -17.81 -13.74
N GLU A 243 -7.91 -18.72 -13.16
CA GLU A 243 -6.68 -18.38 -12.44
C GLU A 243 -5.63 -17.75 -13.36
N ALA A 244 -5.44 -18.30 -14.56
CA ALA A 244 -4.51 -17.75 -15.55
C ALA A 244 -4.94 -16.35 -16.01
N HIS A 245 -6.24 -16.14 -16.23
CA HIS A 245 -6.78 -14.85 -16.61
C HIS A 245 -6.57 -13.81 -15.51
N ALA A 246 -6.88 -14.15 -14.25
CA ALA A 246 -6.69 -13.26 -13.13
C ALA A 246 -5.21 -12.92 -12.87
N ALA A 247 -4.32 -13.92 -12.96
CA ALA A 247 -2.88 -13.72 -12.81
C ALA A 247 -2.33 -12.77 -13.87
N GLU A 248 -2.75 -12.94 -15.13
CA GLU A 248 -2.35 -12.05 -16.23
C GLU A 248 -2.88 -10.62 -16.03
N GLY A 249 -4.13 -10.45 -15.58
CA GLY A 249 -4.69 -9.14 -15.23
C GLY A 249 -3.89 -8.42 -14.15
N GLY A 250 -3.42 -9.15 -13.14
CA GLY A 250 -2.54 -8.62 -12.10
C GLY A 250 -1.20 -8.14 -12.65
N ILE A 251 -0.58 -8.90 -13.57
CA ILE A 251 0.67 -8.50 -14.24
C ILE A 251 0.46 -7.24 -15.09
N LEU A 252 -0.64 -7.17 -15.83
CA LEU A 252 -0.98 -6.02 -16.66
C LEU A 252 -1.17 -4.76 -15.82
N THR A 253 -1.79 -4.87 -14.65
CA THR A 253 -1.97 -3.74 -13.72
C THR A 253 -0.64 -3.12 -13.31
N LEU A 254 0.35 -3.95 -12.96
CA LEU A 254 1.70 -3.49 -12.62
C LEU A 254 2.39 -2.79 -13.81
N ARG A 255 2.27 -3.34 -15.01
CA ARG A 255 2.90 -2.78 -16.22
C ARG A 255 2.26 -1.47 -16.68
N VAL A 256 0.93 -1.38 -16.61
CA VAL A 256 0.21 -0.14 -16.93
C VAL A 256 0.54 0.94 -15.91
N THR A 257 0.70 0.59 -14.63
CA THR A 257 1.14 1.52 -13.59
C THR A 257 2.54 2.08 -13.88
N GLU A 258 3.47 1.21 -14.27
CA GLU A 258 4.85 1.57 -14.62
C GLU A 258 4.90 2.56 -15.80
N GLU A 259 4.14 2.30 -16.87
CA GLU A 259 4.17 3.13 -18.08
C GLU A 259 3.31 4.41 -17.97
N LEU A 260 2.24 4.43 -17.17
CA LEU A 260 1.42 5.63 -16.95
C LEU A 260 2.08 6.63 -15.99
N GLY A 261 2.87 6.15 -15.03
CA GLY A 261 3.59 6.98 -14.07
C GLY A 261 2.72 7.58 -12.97
N GLN A 262 3.31 8.48 -12.18
CA GLN A 262 2.79 8.91 -10.87
C GLN A 262 1.47 9.71 -10.89
N GLY A 263 0.99 10.11 -12.07
CA GLY A 263 -0.27 10.84 -12.25
C GLY A 263 -1.52 9.94 -12.25
N PHE A 264 -1.35 8.62 -12.25
CA PHE A 264 -2.43 7.65 -12.36
C PHE A 264 -2.42 6.65 -11.21
N ASN A 265 -3.59 6.15 -10.85
CA ASN A 265 -3.76 5.00 -9.96
C ASN A 265 -4.43 3.88 -10.77
N VAL A 266 -3.83 2.69 -10.84
CA VAL A 266 -4.32 1.60 -11.68
C VAL A 266 -4.78 0.43 -10.82
N SER A 267 -6.02 -0.02 -11.01
CA SER A 267 -6.59 -1.18 -10.32
C SER A 267 -7.07 -2.25 -11.30
N LEU A 268 -7.20 -3.48 -10.82
CA LEU A 268 -7.79 -4.60 -11.54
C LEU A 268 -9.20 -4.86 -11.04
N ASP A 269 -10.14 -5.06 -11.95
CA ASP A 269 -11.52 -5.41 -11.65
C ASP A 269 -11.96 -6.58 -12.53
N ILE A 270 -12.24 -7.71 -11.89
CA ILE A 270 -12.64 -8.97 -12.53
C ILE A 270 -14.05 -9.27 -12.04
N TRP A 271 -15.04 -8.79 -12.78
CA TRP A 271 -16.40 -8.69 -12.26
C TRP A 271 -17.03 -10.06 -11.97
N GLU A 272 -16.66 -11.12 -12.70
CA GLU A 272 -17.18 -12.47 -12.48
C GLU A 272 -16.70 -13.10 -11.16
N THR A 273 -15.70 -12.49 -10.50
CA THR A 273 -15.22 -12.89 -9.17
C THR A 273 -15.79 -12.04 -8.04
N THR A 274 -16.56 -11.00 -8.38
CA THR A 274 -17.18 -10.09 -7.42
C THR A 274 -18.59 -10.56 -7.11
N VAL A 275 -18.70 -11.49 -6.16
CA VAL A 275 -19.99 -11.97 -5.59
C VAL A 275 -20.08 -11.56 -4.13
#